data_AF-A0A3D2WBX2-F1
#
_entry.id   AF-A0A3D2WBX2-F1
#
_cell.length_a   1.000
_cell.length_b   1.000
_cell.length_c   1.000
_cell.angle_alpha   90.00
_cell.angle_beta   90.00
_cell.angle_gamma   90.00
#
_symmetry.space_group_name_H-M   'P 1'
#
loop_
_entity.id
_entity.type
_entity.pdbx_description
1 polymer ?
#
loop_
_entity_poly.entity_id
_entity_poly.type
_entity_poly.pdbx_seq_one_letter_code
_entity_poly.pdbx_strand_id
1 'polypeptide(L)'
;MPRINKALSVSVTESAPHRQMVSLSSLLCFVLVITCIPKLTSAQEEPPQRIPAEFMSYLGADWLERPSRISEERPDEMLAAMGLKNGDIVADIGAGSGFHTRRMARLVAPTGQVFAVDIQPEMLEILEGRVEDEGLTGIVPVLGEFDDPKLPDNQIDWILLVDVYHEFANPDLMLAKMRQALKDSGKVALVEYRVEDGTGDHIKADHRMSVHQVLSEWTPAGFELIELHEFLPSQHLFIFQKAVSDRTTGVSAQSAIPSYSLFEAISEGHVEVTASGQGAEAVNLTIQRMRSDPMVITLPVGTYFKALGSSSDMIARRDGVITLEEDGPQPWALLARTVNRNRPVPVAEDGFDIHQADEQPSLRNVMWQFQGMSLHPMIGSVIEELALWIVSENAGYDDLVAHASRVPIPVEQAIALAAAYTDSAGIDITQKQIWADRDKFVPALTDEALKKVFEARNLS
;
A
#
# COMPACT_ATOMS: atom_id res chain seq x y z
N MET A 1 -9.29 34.45 57.54
CA MET A 1 -10.20 35.61 57.81
C MET A 1 -9.36 36.88 57.82
N PRO A 2 -9.86 38.07 57.41
CA PRO A 2 -11.21 38.41 56.90
C PRO A 2 -11.18 38.89 55.41
N ARG A 3 -12.19 38.75 54.54
CA ARG A 3 -13.67 38.97 54.52
C ARG A 3 -14.05 40.38 54.00
N ILE A 4 -15.11 40.40 53.17
CA ILE A 4 -16.10 41.48 52.87
C ILE A 4 -16.01 41.99 51.40
N ASN A 5 -16.87 41.52 50.48
CA ASN A 5 -18.26 41.91 50.16
C ASN A 5 -18.46 43.37 49.67
N LYS A 6 -18.97 43.54 48.44
CA LYS A 6 -20.25 44.23 48.18
C LYS A 6 -20.69 44.17 46.71
N ALA A 7 -21.88 43.61 46.52
CA ALA A 7 -22.78 43.91 45.41
C ALA A 7 -23.44 45.29 45.64
N LEU A 8 -23.90 45.94 44.57
CA LEU A 8 -25.01 46.90 44.61
C LEU A 8 -25.79 46.89 43.29
N SER A 9 -27.09 46.73 43.48
CA SER A 9 -28.24 46.60 42.58
C SER A 9 -28.78 47.96 42.08
N VAL A 10 -29.88 47.89 41.31
CA VAL A 10 -31.03 48.86 41.13
C VAL A 10 -31.25 49.10 39.62
N SER A 11 -32.45 49.12 39.03
CA SER A 11 -33.81 48.66 39.35
C SER A 11 -34.65 48.78 38.07
N VAL A 12 -35.70 47.97 38.03
CA VAL A 12 -36.79 47.90 37.04
C VAL A 12 -37.67 49.15 37.07
N THR A 13 -38.23 49.54 35.92
CA THR A 13 -39.55 50.18 35.84
C THR A 13 -40.35 49.61 34.67
N GLU A 14 -41.44 48.91 34.99
CA GLU A 14 -42.53 48.55 34.10
C GLU A 14 -43.36 49.78 33.71
N SER A 15 -43.91 49.80 32.50
CA SER A 15 -45.32 50.20 32.30
C SER A 15 -45.85 49.67 30.96
N ALA A 16 -47.02 49.04 31.02
CA ALA A 16 -47.95 48.78 29.92
C ALA A 16 -49.31 49.38 30.35
N PRO A 17 -50.41 49.37 29.56
CA PRO A 17 -50.59 48.94 28.17
C PRO A 17 -51.40 49.95 27.32
N HIS A 18 -51.49 49.74 26.00
CA HIS A 18 -52.68 50.14 25.24
C HIS A 18 -52.96 49.18 24.08
N ARG A 19 -54.14 48.54 24.14
CA ARG A 19 -54.74 47.76 23.05
C ARG A 19 -55.14 48.68 21.90
N GLN A 20 -54.87 48.28 20.66
CA GLN A 20 -55.82 48.36 19.55
C GLN A 20 -55.54 47.21 18.57
N MET A 21 -56.63 46.76 17.93
CA MET A 21 -56.83 45.48 17.26
C MET A 21 -56.83 45.67 15.73
N VAL A 22 -56.78 44.55 14.98
CA VAL A 22 -56.95 44.40 13.51
C VAL A 22 -55.65 44.67 12.71
N SER A 23 -55.12 43.82 11.83
CA SER A 23 -55.71 42.88 10.85
C SER A 23 -54.76 41.71 10.53
N LEU A 24 -55.36 40.56 10.19
CA LEU A 24 -54.77 39.44 9.45
C LEU A 24 -54.01 39.91 8.21
N SER A 25 -52.82 39.34 7.97
CA SER A 25 -52.36 38.72 6.70
C SER A 25 -50.84 38.74 6.62
N SER A 26 -50.18 37.60 6.90
CA SER A 26 -48.97 37.12 6.21
C SER A 26 -48.41 35.93 6.97
N LEU A 27 -48.75 34.74 6.47
CA LEU A 27 -48.20 33.46 6.86
C LEU A 27 -46.76 33.39 6.34
N LEU A 28 -45.77 33.75 7.15
CA LEU A 28 -44.36 33.49 6.83
C LEU A 28 -44.02 32.08 7.31
N CYS A 29 -44.07 31.12 6.38
CA CYS A 29 -43.48 29.81 6.56
C CYS A 29 -41.99 29.99 6.93
N PHE A 30 -41.63 29.66 8.17
CA PHE A 30 -40.26 29.29 8.50
C PHE A 30 -39.97 27.96 7.82
N VAL A 31 -39.49 28.01 6.56
CA VAL A 31 -38.77 26.89 5.97
C VAL A 31 -37.44 26.84 6.69
N LEU A 32 -37.30 25.88 7.60
CA LEU A 32 -36.02 25.48 8.14
C LEU A 32 -35.20 24.95 6.96
N VAL A 33 -34.39 25.80 6.35
CA VAL A 33 -33.37 25.37 5.40
C VAL A 33 -32.33 24.64 6.25
N ILE A 34 -32.53 23.34 6.41
CA ILE A 34 -31.44 22.42 6.73
C ILE A 34 -30.50 22.56 5.55
N THR A 35 -29.48 23.39 5.70
CA THR A 35 -28.34 23.39 4.78
C THR A 35 -27.74 22.00 4.91
N CYS A 36 -28.04 21.14 3.95
CA CYS A 36 -27.23 19.97 3.67
C CYS A 36 -25.82 20.50 3.43
N ILE A 37 -24.99 20.48 4.48
CA ILE A 37 -23.55 20.42 4.29
C ILE A 37 -23.39 19.12 3.52
N PRO A 38 -22.96 19.14 2.23
CA PRO A 38 -22.63 17.89 1.59
C PRO A 38 -21.61 17.22 2.50
N LYS A 39 -21.89 16.00 2.96
CA LYS A 39 -20.79 15.13 3.38
C LYS A 39 -19.79 15.24 2.24
N LEU A 40 -18.57 15.73 2.53
CA LEU A 40 -17.45 15.39 1.67
C LEU A 40 -17.40 13.87 1.74
N THR A 41 -18.07 13.22 0.80
CA THR A 41 -17.67 11.89 0.39
C THR A 41 -16.23 12.10 -0.03
N SER A 42 -15.26 11.59 0.74
CA SER A 42 -13.92 11.48 0.20
C SER A 42 -14.10 10.71 -1.09
N ALA A 43 -13.70 11.30 -2.21
CA ALA A 43 -13.45 10.50 -3.38
C ALA A 43 -12.33 9.54 -2.95
N GLN A 44 -12.69 8.32 -2.55
CA GLN A 44 -11.72 7.23 -2.53
C GLN A 44 -11.32 7.08 -4.00
N GLU A 45 -10.16 7.63 -4.36
CA GLU A 45 -9.59 7.44 -5.69
C GLU A 45 -9.42 5.94 -5.92
N GLU A 46 -9.87 5.46 -7.09
CA GLU A 46 -9.53 4.12 -7.53
C GLU A 46 -8.00 4.06 -7.70
N PRO A 47 -7.30 3.10 -7.08
CA PRO A 47 -5.87 2.95 -7.27
C PRO A 47 -5.57 2.83 -8.77
N PRO A 48 -4.41 3.33 -9.24
CA PRO A 48 -4.04 3.21 -10.65
C PRO A 48 -4.15 1.76 -11.09
N GLN A 49 -4.73 1.54 -12.28
CA GLN A 49 -5.04 0.21 -12.77
C GLN A 49 -3.79 -0.68 -12.70
N ARG A 50 -3.88 -1.74 -11.90
CA ARG A 50 -2.81 -2.71 -11.71
C ARG A 50 -2.36 -3.27 -13.06
N ILE A 51 -1.05 -3.41 -13.23
CA ILE A 51 -0.44 -4.21 -14.29
C ILE A 51 -0.03 -5.53 -13.62
N PRO A 52 -0.69 -6.66 -13.93
CA PRO A 52 -0.30 -7.96 -13.39
C PRO A 52 1.12 -8.31 -13.83
N ALA A 53 1.90 -8.90 -12.92
CA ALA A 53 3.19 -9.45 -13.29
C ALA A 53 3.04 -10.65 -14.23
N GLU A 54 4.08 -10.91 -15.02
CA GLU A 54 4.17 -12.16 -15.78
C GLU A 54 4.48 -13.32 -14.83
N PHE A 55 3.68 -14.38 -14.89
CA PHE A 55 3.91 -15.58 -14.10
C PHE A 55 5.14 -16.37 -14.59
N MET A 56 5.77 -17.09 -13.66
CA MET A 56 6.92 -17.94 -13.98
C MET A 56 6.55 -19.13 -14.87
N SER A 57 7.29 -19.34 -15.96
CA SER A 57 7.16 -20.56 -16.78
C SER A 57 7.56 -21.81 -15.99
N TYR A 58 6.87 -22.93 -16.22
CA TYR A 58 7.21 -24.26 -15.67
C TYR A 58 8.68 -24.68 -15.85
N LEU A 59 9.39 -24.13 -16.85
CA LEU A 59 10.83 -24.35 -17.04
C LEU A 59 11.68 -23.82 -15.87
N GLY A 60 11.14 -22.90 -15.06
CA GLY A 60 11.76 -22.36 -13.85
C GLY A 60 11.40 -23.10 -12.57
N ALA A 61 10.64 -24.20 -12.62
CA ALA A 61 10.10 -24.90 -11.44
C ALA A 61 11.15 -25.28 -10.36
N ASP A 62 12.40 -25.55 -10.76
CA ASP A 62 13.49 -25.87 -9.84
C ASP A 62 13.92 -24.67 -8.98
N TRP A 63 13.70 -23.43 -9.44
CA TRP A 63 13.97 -22.24 -8.64
C TRP A 63 13.04 -22.15 -7.41
N LEU A 64 11.82 -22.68 -7.52
CA LEU A 64 10.86 -22.75 -6.40
C LEU A 64 11.31 -23.74 -5.31
N GLU A 65 12.24 -24.64 -5.63
CA GLU A 65 12.84 -25.62 -4.70
C GLU A 65 14.21 -25.20 -4.18
N ARG A 66 14.70 -24.02 -4.57
CA ARG A 66 16.04 -23.57 -4.18
C ARG A 66 16.20 -23.64 -2.64
N PRO A 67 17.31 -24.19 -2.12
CA PRO A 67 17.48 -24.32 -0.67
C PRO A 67 17.45 -23.00 0.10
N SER A 68 17.86 -21.89 -0.55
CA SER A 68 17.88 -20.57 0.08
C SER A 68 16.47 -20.05 0.43
N ARG A 69 15.42 -20.58 -0.22
CA ARG A 69 14.02 -20.27 0.07
C ARG A 69 13.66 -20.48 1.54
N ILE A 70 14.26 -21.48 2.18
CA ILE A 70 14.02 -21.76 3.61
C ILE A 70 14.44 -20.56 4.49
N SER A 71 15.59 -19.96 4.21
CA SER A 71 16.08 -18.80 4.96
C SER A 71 15.47 -17.48 4.49
N GLU A 72 15.15 -17.36 3.20
CA GLU A 72 14.62 -16.14 2.58
C GLU A 72 13.12 -15.94 2.88
N GLU A 73 12.33 -17.01 2.90
CA GLU A 73 10.85 -16.93 2.97
C GLU A 73 10.28 -17.64 4.21
N ARG A 74 11.11 -18.34 4.99
CA ARG A 74 10.73 -19.04 6.24
C ARG A 74 9.38 -19.79 6.17
N PRO A 75 9.22 -20.71 5.22
CA PRO A 75 7.94 -21.35 4.93
C PRO A 75 7.36 -22.13 6.12
N ASP A 76 8.19 -22.66 7.01
CA ASP A 76 7.73 -23.41 8.18
C ASP A 76 7.11 -22.47 9.24
N GLU A 77 7.67 -21.27 9.45
CA GLU A 77 7.09 -20.25 10.34
C GLU A 77 5.77 -19.70 9.76
N MET A 78 5.74 -19.47 8.45
CA MET A 78 4.53 -19.07 7.73
C MET A 78 3.40 -20.11 7.88
N LEU A 79 3.67 -21.40 7.63
CA LEU A 79 2.68 -22.47 7.80
C LEU A 79 2.26 -22.65 9.26
N ALA A 80 3.15 -22.40 10.22
CA ALA A 80 2.82 -22.44 11.63
C ALA A 80 1.80 -21.35 12.02
N ALA A 81 1.93 -20.15 11.44
CA ALA A 81 0.97 -19.06 11.66
C ALA A 81 -0.43 -19.35 11.11
N MET A 82 -0.54 -20.19 10.06
CA MET A 82 -1.85 -20.68 9.59
C MET A 82 -2.53 -21.63 10.60
N GLY A 83 -1.77 -22.26 11.51
CA GLY A 83 -2.37 -23.14 12.52
C GLY A 83 -3.18 -24.31 11.94
N LEU A 84 -2.72 -24.85 10.80
CA LEU A 84 -3.35 -26.00 10.12
C LEU A 84 -3.50 -27.21 11.06
N LYS A 85 -4.59 -27.94 10.90
CA LYS A 85 -4.93 -29.11 11.70
C LYS A 85 -5.11 -30.34 10.83
N ASN A 86 -4.91 -31.49 11.46
CA ASN A 86 -5.31 -32.77 10.90
C ASN A 86 -6.79 -32.74 10.48
N GLY A 87 -7.07 -33.11 9.24
CA GLY A 87 -8.43 -33.12 8.70
C GLY A 87 -8.84 -31.84 7.97
N ASP A 88 -8.05 -30.76 8.03
CA ASP A 88 -8.35 -29.55 7.28
C ASP A 88 -8.31 -29.83 5.77
N ILE A 89 -9.24 -29.20 5.05
CA ILE A 89 -9.27 -29.15 3.59
C ILE A 89 -8.68 -27.81 3.17
N VAL A 90 -7.53 -27.83 2.50
CA VAL A 90 -6.77 -26.63 2.18
C VAL A 90 -6.53 -26.51 0.68
N ALA A 91 -6.34 -25.30 0.18
CA ALA A 91 -5.97 -25.04 -1.21
C ALA A 91 -4.66 -24.25 -1.29
N ASP A 92 -3.77 -24.67 -2.18
CA ASP A 92 -2.54 -23.98 -2.58
C ASP A 92 -2.80 -23.38 -3.96
N ILE A 93 -3.10 -22.08 -4.04
CA ILE A 93 -3.35 -21.42 -5.33
C ILE A 93 -2.02 -20.87 -5.86
N GLY A 94 -1.66 -21.24 -7.09
CA GLY A 94 -0.30 -21.02 -7.59
C GLY A 94 0.67 -22.07 -7.06
N ALA A 95 0.23 -23.33 -6.98
CA ALA A 95 0.99 -24.41 -6.35
C ALA A 95 2.38 -24.64 -6.99
N GLY A 96 2.53 -24.28 -8.26
CA GLY A 96 3.77 -24.42 -9.03
C GLY A 96 4.29 -25.83 -8.91
N SER A 97 5.51 -25.95 -8.41
CA SER A 97 6.21 -27.22 -8.32
C SER A 97 5.86 -28.05 -7.06
N GLY A 98 4.85 -27.60 -6.28
CA GLY A 98 4.27 -28.28 -5.13
C GLY A 98 5.01 -28.05 -3.82
N PHE A 99 5.85 -27.01 -3.71
CA PHE A 99 6.68 -26.76 -2.54
C PHE A 99 5.85 -26.60 -1.25
N HIS A 100 4.80 -25.79 -1.26
CA HIS A 100 3.92 -25.60 -0.11
C HIS A 100 2.87 -26.71 -0.01
N THR A 101 2.29 -27.12 -1.13
CA THR A 101 1.37 -28.26 -1.23
C THR A 101 1.88 -29.48 -0.45
N ARG A 102 3.11 -29.92 -0.72
CA ARG A 102 3.70 -31.11 -0.06
C ARG A 102 3.92 -30.91 1.44
N ARG A 103 4.18 -29.68 1.89
CA ARG A 103 4.33 -29.36 3.32
C ARG A 103 2.98 -29.36 4.03
N MET A 104 1.98 -28.71 3.45
CA MET A 104 0.61 -28.69 3.97
C MET A 104 0.01 -30.10 4.03
N ALA A 105 0.25 -30.95 3.02
CA ALA A 105 -0.25 -32.33 2.98
C ALA A 105 0.19 -33.13 4.21
N ARG A 106 1.41 -32.93 4.69
CA ARG A 106 1.92 -33.57 5.92
C ARG A 106 1.24 -33.07 7.18
N LEU A 107 0.85 -31.79 7.22
CA LEU A 107 0.22 -31.16 8.38
C LEU A 107 -1.25 -31.57 8.53
N VAL A 108 -1.96 -31.72 7.41
CA VAL A 108 -3.40 -32.05 7.41
C VAL A 108 -3.68 -33.55 7.36
N ALA A 109 -2.67 -34.38 7.06
CA ALA A 109 -2.77 -35.83 7.10
C ALA A 109 -3.17 -36.39 8.48
N PRO A 110 -3.80 -37.59 8.55
CA PRO A 110 -4.10 -38.48 7.43
C PRO A 110 -5.51 -38.30 6.85
N THR A 111 -6.31 -37.37 7.39
CA THR A 111 -7.73 -37.21 6.99
C THR A 111 -8.02 -35.94 6.19
N GLY A 112 -7.08 -35.00 6.15
CA GLY A 112 -7.19 -33.77 5.39
C GLY A 112 -6.82 -33.94 3.92
N GLN A 113 -6.99 -32.85 3.17
CA GLN A 113 -6.75 -32.83 1.73
C GLN A 113 -6.16 -31.48 1.31
N VAL A 114 -5.25 -31.49 0.34
CA VAL A 114 -4.69 -30.29 -0.29
C VAL A 114 -5.11 -30.24 -1.76
N PHE A 115 -5.87 -29.22 -2.14
CA PHE A 115 -6.12 -28.88 -3.53
C PHE A 115 -4.95 -28.03 -4.06
N ALA A 116 -4.15 -28.60 -4.95
CA ALA A 116 -3.01 -27.90 -5.55
C ALA A 116 -3.43 -27.31 -6.89
N VAL A 117 -3.63 -25.99 -6.92
CA VAL A 117 -4.19 -25.27 -8.09
C VAL A 117 -3.07 -24.57 -8.84
N ASP A 118 -2.94 -24.85 -10.13
CA ASP A 118 -2.07 -24.10 -11.04
C ASP A 118 -2.75 -23.94 -12.41
N ILE A 119 -2.39 -22.89 -13.15
CA ILE A 119 -2.89 -22.65 -14.53
C ILE A 119 -2.05 -23.39 -15.58
N GLN A 120 -0.82 -23.80 -15.23
CA GLN A 120 0.09 -24.52 -16.11
C GLN A 120 -0.05 -26.03 -15.89
N PRO A 121 -0.52 -26.81 -16.87
CA PRO A 121 -0.60 -28.27 -16.74
C PRO A 121 0.77 -28.90 -16.47
N GLU A 122 1.85 -28.33 -17.01
CA GLU A 122 3.22 -28.80 -16.79
C GLU A 122 3.69 -28.63 -15.33
N MET A 123 3.23 -27.59 -14.61
CA MET A 123 3.51 -27.44 -13.19
C MET A 123 2.84 -28.55 -12.37
N LEU A 124 1.60 -28.91 -12.73
CA LEU A 124 0.87 -30.00 -12.08
C LEU A 124 1.56 -31.35 -12.33
N GLU A 125 2.04 -31.62 -13.54
CA GLU A 125 2.82 -32.83 -13.84
C GLU A 125 4.10 -32.91 -12.99
N ILE A 126 4.83 -31.80 -12.84
CA ILE A 126 6.03 -31.71 -11.99
C ILE A 126 5.70 -31.96 -10.52
N LEU A 127 4.62 -31.35 -10.04
CA LEU A 127 4.13 -31.51 -8.67
C LEU A 127 3.76 -32.97 -8.40
N GLU A 128 3.00 -33.61 -9.29
CA GLU A 128 2.58 -35.00 -9.18
C GLU A 128 3.79 -35.95 -9.08
N GLY A 129 4.80 -35.78 -9.93
CA GLY A 129 6.02 -36.59 -9.88
C GLY A 129 6.73 -36.48 -8.52
N ARG A 130 6.84 -35.27 -7.97
CA ARG A 130 7.47 -35.05 -6.65
C ARG A 130 6.62 -35.58 -5.49
N VAL A 131 5.31 -35.55 -5.62
CA VAL A 131 4.37 -36.15 -4.66
C VAL A 131 4.54 -37.67 -4.65
N GLU A 132 4.66 -38.30 -5.82
CA GLU A 132 4.93 -39.74 -5.96
C GLU A 132 6.29 -40.13 -5.36
N ASP A 133 7.35 -39.38 -5.66
CA ASP A 133 8.70 -39.60 -5.13
C ASP A 133 8.74 -39.54 -3.58
N GLU A 134 7.93 -38.68 -2.97
CA GLU A 134 7.82 -38.54 -1.52
C GLU A 134 6.80 -39.48 -0.87
N GLY A 135 6.02 -40.23 -1.67
CA GLY A 135 4.98 -41.13 -1.18
C GLY A 135 3.85 -40.43 -0.42
N LEU A 136 3.55 -39.18 -0.78
CA LEU A 136 2.50 -38.40 -0.13
C LEU A 136 1.11 -38.75 -0.70
N THR A 137 0.08 -38.61 0.14
CA THR A 137 -1.32 -38.83 -0.24
C THR A 137 -2.17 -37.62 0.17
N GLY A 138 -3.44 -37.59 -0.24
CA GLY A 138 -4.36 -36.50 0.12
C GLY A 138 -4.11 -35.21 -0.66
N ILE A 139 -3.43 -35.27 -1.81
CA ILE A 139 -3.21 -34.13 -2.70
C ILE A 139 -4.10 -34.31 -3.94
N VAL A 140 -4.80 -33.25 -4.33
CA VAL A 140 -5.66 -33.18 -5.52
C VAL A 140 -5.14 -32.08 -6.43
N PRO A 141 -4.46 -32.42 -7.53
CA PRO A 141 -4.11 -31.47 -8.57
C PRO A 141 -5.37 -30.89 -9.23
N VAL A 142 -5.40 -29.59 -9.43
CA VAL A 142 -6.52 -28.87 -10.06
C VAL A 142 -5.96 -27.92 -11.11
N LEU A 143 -6.37 -28.09 -12.36
CA LEU A 143 -6.10 -27.11 -13.41
C LEU A 143 -7.06 -25.93 -13.25
N GLY A 144 -6.53 -24.79 -12.81
CA GLY A 144 -7.26 -23.54 -12.65
C GLY A 144 -7.35 -22.73 -13.94
N GLU A 145 -8.05 -21.60 -13.86
CA GLU A 145 -8.13 -20.57 -14.91
C GLU A 145 -7.72 -19.20 -14.33
N PHE A 146 -7.53 -18.19 -15.19
CA PHE A 146 -7.09 -16.84 -14.77
C PHE A 146 -8.07 -16.12 -13.83
N ASP A 147 -9.32 -16.56 -13.76
CA ASP A 147 -10.42 -15.96 -13.01
C ASP A 147 -11.20 -16.96 -12.14
N ASP A 148 -10.80 -18.24 -12.12
CA ASP A 148 -11.50 -19.30 -11.40
C ASP A 148 -10.52 -20.41 -10.96
N PRO A 149 -10.32 -20.63 -9.64
CA PRO A 149 -9.40 -21.66 -9.15
C PRO A 149 -10.00 -23.07 -9.26
N LYS A 150 -11.24 -23.21 -9.74
CA LYS A 150 -11.98 -24.48 -9.89
C LYS A 150 -12.06 -25.30 -8.59
N LEU A 151 -12.07 -24.60 -7.46
CA LEU A 151 -12.24 -25.19 -6.14
C LEU A 151 -13.72 -25.51 -5.85
N PRO A 152 -13.99 -26.54 -5.03
CA PRO A 152 -15.35 -26.84 -4.62
C PRO A 152 -15.94 -25.78 -3.69
N ASP A 153 -17.21 -25.44 -3.91
CA ASP A 153 -17.96 -24.48 -3.10
C ASP A 153 -18.05 -24.87 -1.62
N ASN A 154 -17.84 -23.90 -0.73
CA ASN A 154 -18.06 -24.00 0.72
C ASN A 154 -17.41 -25.22 1.40
N GLN A 155 -16.22 -25.61 0.96
CA GLN A 155 -15.49 -26.78 1.48
C GLN A 155 -14.12 -26.44 2.06
N ILE A 156 -13.51 -25.33 1.66
CA ILE A 156 -12.11 -25.03 1.99
C ILE A 156 -12.00 -24.37 3.37
N ASP A 157 -11.18 -24.95 4.25
CA ASP A 157 -10.83 -24.40 5.57
C ASP A 157 -9.74 -23.33 5.45
N TRP A 158 -8.74 -23.55 4.58
CA TRP A 158 -7.65 -22.61 4.32
C TRP A 158 -7.33 -22.48 2.84
N ILE A 159 -7.16 -21.25 2.37
CA ILE A 159 -6.49 -20.98 1.09
C ILE A 159 -5.12 -20.37 1.40
N LEU A 160 -4.09 -20.81 0.70
CA LEU A 160 -2.75 -20.24 0.70
C LEU A 160 -2.47 -19.63 -0.68
N LEU A 161 -1.94 -18.41 -0.68
CA LEU A 161 -1.35 -17.73 -1.83
C LEU A 161 0.04 -17.26 -1.41
N VAL A 162 1.09 -17.74 -2.08
CA VAL A 162 2.47 -17.28 -1.83
C VAL A 162 3.05 -16.74 -3.12
N ASP A 163 3.32 -15.43 -3.13
CA ASP A 163 3.94 -14.71 -4.26
C ASP A 163 3.23 -14.98 -5.60
N VAL A 164 1.90 -14.90 -5.61
CA VAL A 164 1.07 -15.19 -6.79
C VAL A 164 -0.07 -14.18 -6.98
N TYR A 165 -0.52 -13.51 -5.92
CA TYR A 165 -1.67 -12.64 -6.04
C TYR A 165 -1.36 -11.46 -6.96
N HIS A 166 -0.11 -11.00 -7.00
CA HIS A 166 0.41 -9.99 -7.94
C HIS A 166 0.48 -10.44 -9.43
N GLU A 167 0.27 -11.72 -9.72
CA GLU A 167 0.17 -12.27 -11.09
C GLU A 167 -1.28 -12.34 -11.62
N PHE A 168 -2.29 -12.26 -10.75
CA PHE A 168 -3.70 -12.33 -11.15
C PHE A 168 -4.13 -11.22 -12.12
N ALA A 169 -4.54 -11.62 -13.32
CA ALA A 169 -5.10 -10.70 -14.32
C ALA A 169 -6.52 -10.22 -13.98
N ASN A 170 -7.29 -11.04 -13.26
CA ASN A 170 -8.67 -10.74 -12.88
C ASN A 170 -8.86 -10.96 -11.36
N PRO A 171 -8.22 -10.15 -10.50
CA PRO A 171 -8.22 -10.37 -9.06
C PRO A 171 -9.65 -10.38 -8.47
N ASP A 172 -10.53 -9.49 -8.91
CA ASP A 172 -11.92 -9.43 -8.41
C ASP A 172 -12.70 -10.73 -8.61
N LEU A 173 -12.57 -11.33 -9.81
CA LEU A 173 -13.24 -12.59 -10.14
C LEU A 173 -12.64 -13.77 -9.36
N MET A 174 -11.32 -13.82 -9.28
CA MET A 174 -10.59 -14.85 -8.52
C MET A 174 -10.95 -14.77 -7.02
N LEU A 175 -10.94 -13.58 -6.43
CA LEU A 175 -11.33 -13.35 -5.04
C LEU A 175 -12.80 -13.74 -4.79
N ALA A 176 -13.71 -13.43 -5.71
CA ALA A 176 -15.11 -13.86 -5.61
C ALA A 176 -15.24 -15.40 -5.60
N LYS A 177 -14.46 -16.10 -6.43
CA LYS A 177 -14.43 -17.57 -6.47
C LYS A 177 -13.77 -18.20 -5.24
N MET A 178 -12.68 -17.60 -4.75
CA MET A 178 -12.07 -17.99 -3.47
C MET A 178 -13.06 -17.85 -2.32
N ARG A 179 -13.80 -16.73 -2.27
CA ARG A 179 -14.85 -16.50 -1.27
C ARG A 179 -16.01 -17.51 -1.39
N GLN A 180 -16.35 -17.94 -2.60
CA GLN A 180 -17.33 -19.01 -2.84
C GLN A 180 -16.83 -20.39 -2.34
N ALA A 181 -15.56 -20.71 -2.55
CA ALA A 181 -14.94 -21.98 -2.17
C ALA A 181 -14.71 -22.13 -0.65
N LEU A 182 -14.39 -21.04 0.03
CA LEU A 182 -14.17 -21.03 1.48
C LEU A 182 -15.42 -21.43 2.25
N LYS A 183 -15.22 -22.17 3.34
CA LYS A 183 -16.22 -22.28 4.42
C LYS A 183 -16.46 -20.92 5.08
N ASP A 184 -17.58 -20.75 5.77
CA ASP A 184 -17.88 -19.51 6.52
C ASP A 184 -16.84 -19.18 7.61
N SER A 185 -16.25 -20.23 8.20
CA SER A 185 -15.14 -20.15 9.15
C SER A 185 -13.75 -20.25 8.50
N GLY A 186 -13.70 -20.40 7.17
CA GLY A 186 -12.45 -20.56 6.43
C GLY A 186 -11.63 -19.28 6.43
N LYS A 187 -10.32 -19.43 6.26
CA LYS A 187 -9.34 -18.35 6.27
C LYS A 187 -8.49 -18.37 4.99
N VAL A 188 -7.87 -17.24 4.69
CA VAL A 188 -6.89 -17.12 3.61
C VAL A 188 -5.59 -16.61 4.20
N ALA A 189 -4.48 -17.27 3.88
CA ALA A 189 -3.14 -16.77 4.09
C ALA A 189 -2.61 -16.23 2.76
N LEU A 190 -2.39 -14.91 2.70
CA LEU A 190 -1.75 -14.25 1.57
C LEU A 190 -0.33 -13.86 1.97
N VAL A 191 0.64 -14.21 1.15
CA VAL A 191 2.04 -13.87 1.34
C VAL A 191 2.57 -13.17 0.10
N GLU A 192 3.07 -11.95 0.29
CA GLU A 192 3.53 -11.07 -0.79
C GLU A 192 4.78 -10.29 -0.36
N TYR A 193 5.71 -10.09 -1.29
CA TYR A 193 6.90 -9.26 -1.02
C TYR A 193 6.51 -7.81 -0.72
N ARG A 194 7.13 -7.24 0.32
CA ARG A 194 6.76 -5.92 0.82
C ARG A 194 7.40 -4.76 0.07
N VAL A 195 6.69 -3.64 0.06
CA VAL A 195 7.11 -2.39 -0.58
C VAL A 195 7.75 -1.45 0.44
N GLU A 196 7.20 -1.37 1.64
CA GLU A 196 7.28 -0.22 2.55
C GLU A 196 8.69 0.09 3.06
N ASP A 197 9.44 -0.94 3.47
CA ASP A 197 10.72 -0.79 4.17
C ASP A 197 11.95 -1.06 3.28
N GLY A 198 11.74 -1.45 2.01
CA GLY A 198 12.82 -1.76 1.07
C GLY A 198 13.42 -3.17 1.21
N THR A 199 13.00 -3.98 2.18
CA THR A 199 13.50 -5.36 2.32
C THR A 199 13.15 -6.23 1.11
N GLY A 200 12.03 -5.94 0.45
CA GLY A 200 11.61 -6.56 -0.81
C GLY A 200 12.34 -6.06 -2.08
N ASP A 201 13.27 -5.10 -2.00
CA ASP A 201 13.93 -4.50 -3.19
C ASP A 201 14.84 -5.45 -3.99
N HIS A 202 15.10 -6.65 -3.47
CA HIS A 202 15.82 -7.70 -4.20
C HIS A 202 14.94 -8.45 -5.22
N ILE A 203 13.62 -8.21 -5.19
CA ILE A 203 12.63 -8.74 -6.12
C ILE A 203 12.19 -7.63 -7.08
N LYS A 204 11.73 -8.02 -8.28
CA LYS A 204 11.23 -7.07 -9.27
C LYS A 204 10.04 -6.28 -8.71
N ALA A 205 9.93 -5.02 -9.10
CA ALA A 205 8.93 -4.10 -8.56
C ALA A 205 7.48 -4.53 -8.76
N ASP A 206 7.17 -5.19 -9.88
CA ASP A 206 5.85 -5.73 -10.24
C ASP A 206 5.47 -6.99 -9.44
N HIS A 207 6.39 -7.58 -8.69
CA HIS A 207 6.16 -8.76 -7.83
C HIS A 207 6.08 -8.40 -6.34
N ARG A 208 5.76 -7.15 -6.02
CA ARG A 208 5.64 -6.64 -4.65
C ARG A 208 4.32 -5.93 -4.48
N MET A 209 3.76 -6.00 -3.27
CA MET A 209 2.51 -5.32 -2.94
C MET A 209 2.62 -4.66 -1.57
N SER A 210 2.13 -3.42 -1.49
CA SER A 210 1.99 -2.75 -0.20
C SER A 210 0.73 -3.24 0.54
N VAL A 211 0.73 -3.13 1.86
CA VAL A 211 -0.46 -3.37 2.69
C VAL A 211 -1.60 -2.46 2.26
N HIS A 212 -1.30 -1.22 1.88
CA HIS A 212 -2.29 -0.28 1.35
C HIS A 212 -2.98 -0.84 0.08
N GLN A 213 -2.20 -1.36 -0.87
CA GLN A 213 -2.72 -1.94 -2.11
C GLN A 213 -3.52 -3.23 -1.85
N VAL A 214 -2.99 -4.14 -1.03
CA VAL A 214 -3.69 -5.39 -0.71
C VAL A 214 -5.05 -5.08 -0.05
N LEU A 215 -5.09 -4.17 0.92
CA LEU A 215 -6.34 -3.86 1.62
C LEU A 215 -7.35 -3.11 0.78
N SER A 216 -6.92 -2.29 -0.18
CA SER A 216 -7.82 -1.60 -1.11
C SER A 216 -8.49 -2.56 -2.11
N GLU A 217 -7.85 -3.69 -2.43
CA GLU A 217 -8.43 -4.72 -3.31
C GLU A 217 -9.25 -5.77 -2.52
N TRP A 218 -8.72 -6.27 -1.41
CA TRP A 218 -9.32 -7.39 -0.67
C TRP A 218 -10.54 -7.01 0.15
N THR A 219 -10.55 -5.81 0.76
CA THR A 219 -11.66 -5.37 1.62
C THR A 219 -12.96 -5.23 0.82
N PRO A 220 -12.99 -4.52 -0.33
CA PRO A 220 -14.19 -4.44 -1.16
C PRO A 220 -14.62 -5.79 -1.77
N ALA A 221 -13.69 -6.74 -1.94
CA ALA A 221 -13.97 -8.09 -2.41
C ALA A 221 -14.67 -9.00 -1.37
N GLY A 222 -14.92 -8.49 -0.15
CA GLY A 222 -15.64 -9.19 0.91
C GLY A 222 -14.74 -9.98 1.85
N PHE A 223 -13.49 -9.56 2.02
CA PHE A 223 -12.56 -10.11 3.01
C PHE A 223 -12.29 -9.13 4.15
N GLU A 224 -12.10 -9.66 5.35
CA GLU A 224 -11.69 -8.92 6.55
C GLU A 224 -10.32 -9.39 7.00
N LEU A 225 -9.39 -8.46 7.24
CA LEU A 225 -8.10 -8.76 7.84
C LEU A 225 -8.29 -9.13 9.31
N ILE A 226 -7.70 -10.24 9.75
CA ILE A 226 -7.73 -10.67 11.16
C ILE A 226 -6.36 -10.77 11.79
N GLU A 227 -5.30 -10.94 11.01
CA GLU A 227 -3.90 -10.90 11.47
C GLU A 227 -3.02 -10.34 10.34
N LEU A 228 -2.04 -9.52 10.69
CA LEU A 228 -0.97 -9.07 9.80
C LEU A 228 0.36 -9.33 10.47
N HIS A 229 1.16 -10.21 9.87
CA HIS A 229 2.43 -10.66 10.42
C HIS A 229 3.60 -10.12 9.62
N GLU A 230 4.62 -9.62 10.33
CA GLU A 230 5.82 -9.04 9.73
C GLU A 230 7.13 -9.77 10.07
N PHE A 231 7.04 -10.99 10.62
CA PHE A 231 8.21 -11.77 11.02
C PHE A 231 8.99 -12.40 9.85
N LEU A 232 8.40 -12.43 8.65
CA LEU A 232 9.07 -12.92 7.45
C LEU A 232 10.14 -11.90 6.99
N PRO A 233 11.26 -12.37 6.40
CA PRO A 233 12.39 -11.48 6.10
C PRO A 233 12.08 -10.30 5.16
N SER A 234 11.18 -10.51 4.19
CA SER A 234 10.88 -9.54 3.13
C SER A 234 9.45 -9.64 2.59
N GLN A 235 8.57 -10.34 3.30
CA GLN A 235 7.19 -10.58 2.89
C GLN A 235 6.24 -10.18 4.00
N HIS A 236 5.06 -9.71 3.63
CA HIS A 236 3.92 -9.64 4.53
C HIS A 236 3.21 -10.99 4.55
N LEU A 237 2.71 -11.39 5.72
CA LEU A 237 1.74 -12.48 5.83
C LEU A 237 0.43 -11.91 6.36
N PHE A 238 -0.58 -11.88 5.50
CA PHE A 238 -1.94 -11.49 5.84
C PHE A 238 -2.77 -12.73 6.13
N ILE A 239 -3.56 -12.70 7.20
CA ILE A 239 -4.61 -13.67 7.44
C ILE A 239 -5.96 -12.96 7.27
N PHE A 240 -6.71 -13.39 6.26
CA PHE A 240 -8.05 -12.91 5.96
C PHE A 240 -9.11 -13.94 6.31
N GLN A 241 -10.34 -13.46 6.43
CA GLN A 241 -11.54 -14.27 6.53
C GLN A 241 -12.67 -13.63 5.71
N LYS A 242 -13.78 -14.34 5.45
CA LYS A 242 -14.96 -13.71 4.83
C LYS A 242 -15.52 -12.59 5.70
N ALA A 243 -16.02 -11.53 5.08
CA ALA A 243 -16.72 -10.46 5.78
C ALA A 243 -17.97 -10.99 6.50
N VAL A 244 -18.33 -10.39 7.63
CA VAL A 244 -19.47 -10.82 8.46
C VAL A 244 -20.79 -10.88 7.67
N SER A 245 -20.99 -9.98 6.70
CA SER A 245 -22.19 -9.95 5.84
C SER A 245 -22.38 -11.22 5.00
N ASP A 246 -21.30 -11.93 4.72
CA ASP A 246 -21.26 -13.08 3.82
C ASP A 246 -21.24 -14.42 4.55
N ARG A 247 -21.42 -14.41 5.87
CA ARG A 247 -21.44 -15.60 6.73
C ARG A 247 -22.84 -15.99 7.16
N THR A 248 -23.05 -17.29 7.37
CA THR A 248 -24.24 -17.77 8.05
C THR A 248 -24.25 -17.25 9.50
N THR A 249 -25.39 -16.68 9.92
CA THR A 249 -25.61 -16.21 11.30
C THR A 249 -25.27 -17.28 12.34
N GLY A 250 -24.42 -16.94 13.32
CA GLY A 250 -24.08 -17.80 14.45
C GLY A 250 -22.72 -18.50 14.38
N VAL A 251 -21.95 -18.32 13.30
CA VAL A 251 -20.55 -18.78 13.23
C VAL A 251 -19.64 -17.80 13.99
N SER A 252 -18.90 -18.31 14.98
CA SER A 252 -17.89 -17.52 15.70
C SER A 252 -16.73 -17.19 14.76
N ALA A 253 -16.38 -15.90 14.68
CA ALA A 253 -15.24 -15.43 13.88
C ALA A 253 -14.25 -14.65 14.75
N GLN A 254 -13.01 -14.58 14.28
CA GLN A 254 -12.01 -13.72 14.90
C GLN A 254 -12.36 -12.27 14.57
N SER A 255 -12.14 -11.37 15.53
CA SER A 255 -12.39 -9.94 15.34
C SER A 255 -11.48 -9.41 14.24
N ALA A 256 -12.08 -8.72 13.26
CA ALA A 256 -11.32 -8.03 12.22
C ALA A 256 -10.45 -6.93 12.85
N ILE A 257 -9.24 -6.78 12.31
CA ILE A 257 -8.38 -5.63 12.61
C ILE A 257 -8.82 -4.50 11.67
N PRO A 258 -9.41 -3.40 12.20
CA PRO A 258 -9.74 -2.26 11.36
C PRO A 258 -8.48 -1.66 10.75
N SER A 259 -8.56 -1.29 9.47
CA SER A 259 -7.51 -0.58 8.77
C SER A 259 -7.99 0.80 8.34
N TYR A 260 -7.09 1.78 8.41
CA TYR A 260 -7.36 3.16 8.05
C TYR A 260 -6.20 3.73 7.24
N SER A 261 -6.49 4.66 6.34
CA SER A 261 -5.44 5.58 5.92
C SER A 261 -5.06 6.51 7.08
N LEU A 262 -3.82 7.00 7.13
CA LEU A 262 -3.36 7.93 8.17
C LEU A 262 -4.30 9.13 8.33
N PHE A 263 -4.77 9.69 7.20
CA PHE A 263 -5.63 10.87 7.19
C PHE A 263 -7.04 10.57 7.68
N GLU A 264 -7.60 9.43 7.29
CA GLU A 264 -8.86 8.94 7.84
C GLU A 264 -8.74 8.75 9.35
N ALA A 265 -7.69 8.08 9.80
CA ALA A 265 -7.41 7.82 11.21
C ALA A 265 -7.31 9.11 12.05
N ILE A 266 -6.64 10.14 11.53
CA ILE A 266 -6.56 11.47 12.17
C ILE A 266 -7.94 12.13 12.18
N SER A 267 -8.62 12.17 11.02
CA SER A 267 -9.88 12.92 10.85
C SER A 267 -11.03 12.34 11.69
N GLU A 268 -11.05 11.02 11.88
CA GLU A 268 -12.05 10.32 12.69
C GLU A 268 -11.66 10.23 14.17
N GLY A 269 -10.45 10.70 14.53
CA GLY A 269 -9.97 10.70 15.92
C GLY A 269 -9.53 9.34 16.44
N HIS A 270 -9.14 8.41 15.56
CA HIS A 270 -8.56 7.12 15.94
C HIS A 270 -7.11 7.26 16.43
N VAL A 271 -6.37 8.26 15.93
CA VAL A 271 -4.97 8.49 16.27
C VAL A 271 -4.62 9.98 16.45
N GLU A 272 -3.62 10.26 17.27
CA GLU A 272 -2.87 11.52 17.30
C GLU A 272 -1.46 11.30 16.72
N VAL A 273 -0.97 12.25 15.93
CA VAL A 273 0.29 12.10 15.18
C VAL A 273 1.11 13.38 15.22
N THR A 274 2.41 13.25 15.41
CA THR A 274 3.39 14.33 15.19
C THR A 274 4.50 13.85 14.26
N ALA A 275 4.99 14.71 13.38
CA ALA A 275 6.05 14.42 12.42
C ALA A 275 7.33 15.23 12.72
N SER A 276 8.49 14.59 12.57
CA SER A 276 9.81 15.17 12.84
C SER A 276 10.86 14.70 11.83
N GLY A 277 11.91 15.50 11.65
CA GLY A 277 12.99 15.20 10.69
C GLY A 277 13.90 14.06 11.15
N GLN A 278 14.34 13.24 10.19
CA GLN A 278 15.32 12.18 10.43
C GLN A 278 16.36 12.14 9.30
N GLY A 279 16.95 13.31 8.99
CA GLY A 279 17.92 13.45 7.91
C GLY A 279 17.26 13.55 6.54
N ALA A 280 18.03 13.27 5.48
CA ALA A 280 17.59 13.48 4.10
C ALA A 280 16.73 12.34 3.54
N GLU A 281 16.68 11.19 4.23
CA GLU A 281 16.12 9.95 3.70
C GLU A 281 14.92 9.43 4.49
N ALA A 282 14.53 10.10 5.57
CA ALA A 282 13.45 9.65 6.42
C ALA A 282 12.73 10.79 7.16
N VAL A 283 11.46 10.52 7.46
CA VAL A 283 10.64 11.29 8.41
C VAL A 283 10.23 10.34 9.52
N ASN A 284 10.33 10.79 10.77
CA ASN A 284 9.87 10.03 11.93
C ASN A 284 8.51 10.56 12.38
N LEU A 285 7.50 9.69 12.36
CA LEU A 285 6.21 9.94 12.99
C LEU A 285 6.22 9.39 14.41
N THR A 286 5.57 10.11 15.32
CA THR A 286 5.14 9.56 16.61
C THR A 286 3.63 9.48 16.57
N ILE A 287 3.10 8.26 16.59
CA ILE A 287 1.68 7.98 16.45
C ILE A 287 1.15 7.35 17.73
N GLN A 288 0.00 7.84 18.21
CA GLN A 288 -0.66 7.32 19.39
C GLN A 288 -2.11 6.97 19.04
N ARG A 289 -2.50 5.72 19.31
CA ARG A 289 -3.90 5.32 19.21
C ARG A 289 -4.74 5.93 20.34
N MET A 290 -5.96 6.32 20.01
CA MET A 290 -6.92 6.96 20.93
C MET A 290 -7.99 5.98 21.45
N ARG A 291 -7.91 4.72 21.04
CA ARG A 291 -8.76 3.59 21.49
C ARG A 291 -7.89 2.36 21.74
N SER A 292 -8.42 1.41 22.52
CA SER A 292 -7.69 0.20 22.94
C SER A 292 -7.64 -0.91 21.91
N ASP A 293 -8.50 -0.87 20.90
CA ASP A 293 -8.55 -1.92 19.88
C ASP A 293 -7.33 -1.82 18.94
N PRO A 294 -6.73 -2.95 18.53
CA PRO A 294 -5.70 -2.96 17.51
C PRO A 294 -6.19 -2.34 16.20
N MET A 295 -5.28 -1.72 15.45
CA MET A 295 -5.58 -1.17 14.13
C MET A 295 -4.34 -1.17 13.24
N VAL A 296 -4.56 -1.22 11.92
CA VAL A 296 -3.52 -1.03 10.90
C VAL A 296 -3.67 0.37 10.33
N ILE A 297 -2.58 1.14 10.35
CA ILE A 297 -2.52 2.46 9.72
C ILE A 297 -1.65 2.37 8.48
N THR A 298 -2.20 2.80 7.34
CA THR A 298 -1.47 2.90 6.07
C THR A 298 -1.20 4.35 5.72
N LEU A 299 -0.07 4.60 5.06
CA LEU A 299 0.29 5.92 4.54
C LEU A 299 0.59 5.78 3.04
N PRO A 300 -0.07 6.53 2.16
CA PRO A 300 0.20 6.44 0.72
C PRO A 300 1.54 7.09 0.36
N VAL A 301 2.22 6.51 -0.63
CA VAL A 301 3.38 7.10 -1.30
C VAL A 301 3.06 8.51 -1.80
N GLY A 302 4.03 9.42 -1.71
CA GLY A 302 3.83 10.81 -2.07
C GLY A 302 3.18 11.68 -0.99
N THR A 303 2.84 11.12 0.18
CA THR A 303 2.46 11.93 1.36
C THR A 303 3.50 13.01 1.61
N TYR A 304 3.04 14.25 1.73
CA TYR A 304 3.91 15.43 1.75
C TYR A 304 4.05 15.98 3.17
N PHE A 305 5.27 16.29 3.57
CA PHE A 305 5.59 16.81 4.90
C PHE A 305 6.16 18.22 4.74
N LYS A 306 5.33 19.21 5.03
CA LYS A 306 5.70 20.61 4.91
C LYS A 306 6.43 21.06 6.16
N ALA A 307 7.65 21.56 6.01
CA ALA A 307 8.47 21.99 7.14
C ALA A 307 7.83 23.21 7.83
N LEU A 308 7.76 23.18 9.16
CA LEU A 308 7.30 24.31 9.96
C LEU A 308 8.36 25.43 10.06
N GLY A 309 9.63 25.09 9.78
CA GLY A 309 10.79 25.97 9.88
C GLY A 309 11.44 26.26 8.53
N SER A 310 12.76 26.44 8.54
CA SER A 310 13.55 26.74 7.33
C SER A 310 14.11 25.51 6.63
N SER A 311 13.95 24.32 7.21
CA SER A 311 14.42 23.05 6.65
C SER A 311 13.68 22.70 5.35
N SER A 312 14.20 21.72 4.61
CA SER A 312 13.55 21.21 3.42
C SER A 312 12.20 20.59 3.78
N ASP A 313 11.20 20.80 2.92
CA ASP A 313 10.02 19.95 2.92
C ASP A 313 10.44 18.51 2.58
N MET A 314 9.65 17.52 2.99
CA MET A 314 9.90 16.10 2.73
C MET A 314 8.73 15.46 1.99
N ILE A 315 8.99 14.36 1.28
CA ILE A 315 7.94 13.56 0.62
C ILE A 315 8.19 12.07 0.85
N ALA A 316 7.13 11.33 1.18
CA ALA A 316 7.19 9.87 1.32
C ALA A 316 7.52 9.21 -0.02
N ARG A 317 8.54 8.36 -0.01
CA ARG A 317 9.01 7.64 -1.21
C ARG A 317 8.22 6.38 -1.51
N ARG A 318 7.57 5.85 -0.48
CA ARG A 318 6.86 4.58 -0.54
C ARG A 318 5.57 4.67 0.26
N ASP A 319 4.68 3.73 -0.01
CA ASP A 319 3.62 3.40 0.93
C ASP A 319 4.25 3.02 2.27
N GLY A 320 3.55 3.31 3.36
CA GLY A 320 3.92 2.94 4.70
C GLY A 320 2.82 2.13 5.35
N VAL A 321 3.21 1.28 6.31
CA VAL A 321 2.30 0.60 7.22
C VAL A 321 2.84 0.62 8.65
N ILE A 322 1.94 0.69 9.62
CA ILE A 322 2.20 0.36 11.03
C ILE A 322 0.98 -0.33 11.66
N THR A 323 1.22 -1.37 12.46
CA THR A 323 0.19 -2.01 13.30
C THR A 323 0.28 -1.47 14.72
N LEU A 324 -0.81 -0.92 15.26
CA LEU A 324 -0.85 -0.31 16.59
C LEU A 324 -1.55 -1.24 17.60
N GLU A 325 -0.75 -2.07 18.28
CA GLU A 325 -1.26 -3.02 19.30
C GLU A 325 -1.05 -2.57 20.74
N GLU A 326 -0.06 -1.71 20.97
CA GLU A 326 0.32 -1.21 22.29
C GLU A 326 -0.24 0.19 22.57
N ASP A 327 -0.51 0.46 23.86
CA ASP A 327 -0.92 1.79 24.31
C ASP A 327 0.28 2.76 24.37
N GLY A 328 -0.01 4.03 24.14
CA GLY A 328 0.97 5.11 24.19
C GLY A 328 1.58 5.45 22.83
N PRO A 329 2.48 6.44 22.78
CA PRO A 329 3.10 6.89 21.54
C PRO A 329 4.12 5.88 21.02
N GLN A 330 4.01 5.54 19.73
CA GLN A 330 4.92 4.63 19.03
C GLN A 330 5.67 5.37 17.91
N PRO A 331 6.99 5.14 17.76
CA PRO A 331 7.76 5.71 16.65
C PRO A 331 7.47 4.93 15.35
N TRP A 332 7.39 5.66 14.25
CA TRP A 332 7.20 5.10 12.92
C TRP A 332 8.09 5.85 11.93
N ALA A 333 9.17 5.21 11.51
CA ALA A 333 10.11 5.76 10.54
C ALA A 333 9.62 5.47 9.11
N LEU A 334 9.51 6.52 8.30
CA LEU A 334 9.07 6.45 6.91
C LEU A 334 10.21 6.82 5.97
N LEU A 335 10.38 6.05 4.90
CA LEU A 335 11.32 6.38 3.84
C LEU A 335 10.84 7.62 3.08
N ALA A 336 11.66 8.66 3.02
CA ALA A 336 11.31 9.97 2.48
C ALA A 336 12.48 10.61 1.70
N ARG A 337 12.21 11.71 0.97
CA ARG A 337 13.23 12.56 0.34
C ARG A 337 13.03 14.03 0.67
N THR A 338 14.14 14.76 0.66
CA THR A 338 14.14 16.22 0.65
C THR A 338 13.60 16.76 -0.66
N VAL A 339 12.61 17.65 -0.60
CA VAL A 339 11.99 18.24 -1.79
C VAL A 339 12.78 19.44 -2.33
N ASN A 340 13.50 20.16 -1.46
CA ASN A 340 14.18 21.41 -1.79
C ASN A 340 15.70 21.24 -1.76
N ARG A 341 16.39 21.45 -2.88
CA ARG A 341 17.84 21.25 -2.99
C ARG A 341 18.65 22.19 -2.10
N ASN A 342 18.16 23.40 -1.90
CA ASN A 342 18.92 24.50 -1.26
C ASN A 342 18.50 24.79 0.18
N ARG A 343 17.56 24.03 0.75
CA ARG A 343 17.18 24.16 2.17
C ARG A 343 17.98 23.18 3.03
N PRO A 344 18.21 23.48 4.32
CA PRO A 344 18.85 22.55 5.25
C PRO A 344 18.11 21.21 5.31
N VAL A 345 18.88 20.13 5.41
CA VAL A 345 18.34 18.79 5.66
C VAL A 345 17.65 18.77 7.04
N PRO A 346 16.41 18.26 7.14
CA PRO A 346 15.68 18.22 8.41
C PRO A 346 16.36 17.37 9.49
N VAL A 347 16.33 17.86 10.73
CA VAL A 347 16.78 17.17 11.95
C VAL A 347 15.61 16.90 12.90
N ALA A 348 15.85 16.22 14.03
CA ALA A 348 14.80 15.78 14.95
C ALA A 348 13.96 16.93 15.54
N GLU A 349 14.53 18.13 15.64
CA GLU A 349 13.86 19.33 16.13
C GLU A 349 12.97 20.00 15.06
N ASP A 350 13.12 19.64 13.78
CA ASP A 350 12.31 20.16 12.69
C ASP A 350 10.98 19.40 12.62
N GLY A 351 9.89 20.09 12.94
CA GLY A 351 8.53 19.56 12.82
C GLY A 351 7.92 19.76 11.43
N PHE A 352 6.92 18.95 11.10
CA PHE A 352 6.18 19.04 9.84
C PHE A 352 4.66 19.08 10.02
N ASP A 353 3.99 19.83 9.14
CA ASP A 353 2.59 19.61 8.81
C ASP A 353 2.48 18.46 7.79
N ILE A 354 1.57 17.51 8.02
CA ILE A 354 1.35 16.35 7.15
C ILE A 354 0.21 16.66 6.18
N HIS A 355 0.47 16.52 4.88
CA HIS A 355 -0.45 16.82 3.79
C HIS A 355 -0.71 15.57 2.94
N GLN A 356 -1.95 15.44 2.45
CA GLN A 356 -2.32 14.33 1.59
C GLN A 356 -1.50 14.34 0.30
N ALA A 357 -1.21 13.15 -0.23
CA ALA A 357 -0.43 13.00 -1.45
C ALA A 357 -1.06 13.76 -2.64
N ASP A 358 -2.39 13.83 -2.69
CA ASP A 358 -3.16 14.47 -3.77
C ASP A 358 -3.14 16.00 -3.70
N GLU A 359 -2.66 16.58 -2.60
CA GLU A 359 -2.37 18.02 -2.54
C GLU A 359 -1.12 18.38 -3.38
N GLN A 360 -0.29 17.38 -3.73
CA GLN A 360 0.93 17.53 -4.53
C GLN A 360 0.99 16.49 -5.66
N PRO A 361 0.03 16.47 -6.60
CA PRO A 361 -0.19 15.36 -7.52
C PRO A 361 1.01 15.08 -8.43
N SER A 362 1.73 16.12 -8.88
CA SER A 362 2.93 15.92 -9.71
C SER A 362 4.08 15.27 -8.93
N LEU A 363 4.27 15.63 -7.66
CA LEU A 363 5.33 15.03 -6.84
C LEU A 363 4.95 13.61 -6.43
N ARG A 364 3.68 13.40 -6.05
CA ARG A 364 3.10 12.07 -5.79
C ARG A 364 3.32 11.13 -6.97
N ASN A 365 2.98 11.55 -8.18
CA ASN A 365 3.11 10.70 -9.37
C ASN A 365 4.56 10.29 -9.64
N VAL A 366 5.54 11.18 -9.38
CA VAL A 366 6.96 10.80 -9.47
C VAL A 366 7.28 9.73 -8.43
N MET A 367 6.92 9.93 -7.16
CA MET A 367 7.19 8.92 -6.12
C MET A 367 6.51 7.58 -6.42
N TRP A 368 5.26 7.60 -6.91
CA TRP A 368 4.54 6.41 -7.37
C TRP A 368 5.30 5.67 -8.48
N GLN A 369 5.74 6.41 -9.50
CA GLN A 369 6.53 5.87 -10.61
C GLN A 369 7.79 5.18 -10.10
N PHE A 370 8.55 5.80 -9.18
CA PHE A 370 9.77 5.20 -8.62
C PHE A 370 9.52 4.04 -7.65
N GLN A 371 8.42 4.03 -6.89
CA GLN A 371 8.00 2.87 -6.10
C GLN A 371 7.80 1.62 -6.98
N GLY A 372 7.20 1.81 -8.16
CA GLY A 372 6.93 0.75 -9.13
C GLY A 372 8.10 0.38 -10.05
N MET A 373 9.32 0.86 -9.80
CA MET A 373 10.48 0.62 -10.68
C MET A 373 11.58 -0.23 -10.05
N SER A 374 12.19 -1.06 -10.91
CA SER A 374 13.39 -1.85 -10.60
C SER A 374 14.64 -1.15 -11.15
N LEU A 375 15.10 -0.09 -10.49
CA LEU A 375 16.39 0.54 -10.80
C LEU A 375 17.50 -0.05 -9.95
N HIS A 376 18.71 -0.17 -10.52
CA HIS A 376 19.86 -0.64 -9.76
C HIS A 376 20.10 0.26 -8.55
N PRO A 377 20.33 -0.26 -7.32
CA PRO A 377 20.43 0.54 -6.10
C PRO A 377 21.49 1.65 -6.16
N MET A 378 22.60 1.42 -6.87
CA MET A 378 23.66 2.42 -7.08
C MET A 378 23.23 3.65 -7.91
N ILE A 379 22.13 3.57 -8.67
CA ILE A 379 21.64 4.70 -9.48
C ILE A 379 20.26 5.19 -9.05
N GLY A 380 19.38 4.29 -8.60
CA GLY A 380 17.96 4.57 -8.39
C GLY A 380 17.69 5.79 -7.51
N SER A 381 18.36 5.89 -6.36
CA SER A 381 18.17 7.01 -5.42
C SER A 381 18.54 8.37 -6.02
N VAL A 382 19.60 8.43 -6.83
CA VAL A 382 20.03 9.66 -7.50
C VAL A 382 19.06 10.02 -8.60
N ILE A 383 18.66 9.07 -9.46
CA ILE A 383 17.71 9.35 -10.54
C ILE A 383 16.36 9.82 -10.00
N GLU A 384 15.89 9.23 -8.90
CA GLU A 384 14.69 9.65 -8.17
C GLU A 384 14.78 11.09 -7.65
N GLU A 385 15.88 11.45 -6.98
CA GLU A 385 16.08 12.81 -6.45
C GLU A 385 16.16 13.86 -7.57
N LEU A 386 16.85 13.54 -8.68
CA LEU A 386 16.91 14.41 -9.86
C LEU A 386 15.50 14.64 -10.45
N ALA A 387 14.69 13.58 -10.58
CA ALA A 387 13.32 13.68 -11.08
C ALA A 387 12.46 14.53 -10.15
N LEU A 388 12.63 14.38 -8.83
CA LEU A 388 11.96 15.21 -7.84
C LEU A 388 12.25 16.70 -8.04
N TRP A 389 13.51 17.09 -8.24
CA TRP A 389 13.90 18.49 -8.45
C TRP A 389 13.49 19.06 -9.81
N ILE A 390 13.37 18.23 -10.85
CA ILE A 390 12.75 18.64 -12.12
C ILE A 390 11.30 19.08 -11.88
N VAL A 391 10.57 18.38 -11.01
CA VAL A 391 9.18 18.70 -10.70
C VAL A 391 9.06 19.85 -9.70
N SER A 392 9.75 19.77 -8.56
CA SER A 392 9.58 20.68 -7.42
C SER A 392 10.21 22.07 -7.65
N GLU A 393 11.37 22.13 -8.30
CA GLU A 393 12.16 23.36 -8.45
C GLU A 393 12.33 23.80 -9.90
N ASN A 394 11.75 23.05 -10.87
CA ASN A 394 11.94 23.26 -12.30
C ASN A 394 13.44 23.27 -12.68
N ALA A 395 14.22 22.36 -12.08
CA ALA A 395 15.66 22.29 -12.26
C ALA A 395 16.06 22.05 -13.74
N GLY A 396 17.07 22.79 -14.21
CA GLY A 396 17.69 22.62 -15.52
C GLY A 396 18.88 21.66 -15.50
N TYR A 397 19.61 21.54 -16.61
CA TYR A 397 20.78 20.65 -16.67
C TYR A 397 21.86 21.06 -15.65
N ASP A 398 22.21 22.35 -15.61
CA ASP A 398 23.32 22.85 -14.79
C ASP A 398 23.05 22.70 -13.28
N ASP A 399 21.77 22.72 -12.88
CA ASP A 399 21.32 22.47 -11.52
C ASP A 399 21.56 21.03 -11.05
N LEU A 400 21.51 20.08 -12.00
CA LEU A 400 21.46 18.64 -11.73
C LEU A 400 22.83 17.97 -11.84
N VAL A 401 23.77 18.52 -12.62
CA VAL A 401 25.09 17.94 -12.92
C VAL A 401 25.83 17.44 -11.68
N ALA A 402 25.90 18.26 -10.62
CA ALA A 402 26.68 17.93 -9.42
C ALA A 402 26.11 16.74 -8.62
N HIS A 403 24.78 16.54 -8.67
CA HIS A 403 24.15 15.40 -8.01
C HIS A 403 24.16 14.17 -8.92
N ALA A 404 23.93 14.37 -10.22
CA ALA A 404 24.01 13.33 -11.24
C ALA A 404 25.41 12.70 -11.35
N SER A 405 26.48 13.41 -11.03
CA SER A 405 27.85 12.85 -11.05
C SER A 405 28.16 11.86 -9.93
N ARG A 406 27.20 11.59 -9.03
CA ARG A 406 27.36 10.65 -7.90
C ARG A 406 27.16 9.19 -8.28
N VAL A 407 26.63 8.92 -9.49
CA VAL A 407 26.35 7.57 -9.97
C VAL A 407 27.41 7.08 -10.96
N PRO A 408 27.63 5.76 -11.09
CA PRO A 408 28.62 5.19 -12.00
C PRO A 408 28.14 5.12 -13.47
N ILE A 409 27.42 6.15 -13.93
CA ILE A 409 26.99 6.31 -15.33
C ILE A 409 27.26 7.75 -15.79
N PRO A 410 27.35 8.02 -17.11
CA PRO A 410 27.52 9.38 -17.61
C PRO A 410 26.45 10.34 -17.08
N VAL A 411 26.85 11.58 -16.77
CA VAL A 411 25.96 12.60 -16.18
C VAL A 411 24.74 12.85 -17.07
N GLU A 412 24.98 12.94 -18.37
CA GLU A 412 23.96 13.17 -19.39
C GLU A 412 22.95 12.02 -19.43
N GLN A 413 23.41 10.78 -19.23
CA GLN A 413 22.55 9.60 -19.15
C GLN A 413 21.69 9.62 -17.88
N ALA A 414 22.28 9.96 -16.73
CA ALA A 414 21.54 10.06 -15.47
C ALA A 414 20.45 11.15 -15.54
N ILE A 415 20.78 12.31 -16.06
CA ILE A 415 19.84 13.42 -16.23
C ILE A 415 18.73 13.06 -17.23
N ALA A 416 19.07 12.42 -18.35
CA ALA A 416 18.08 11.98 -19.33
C ALA A 416 17.13 10.92 -18.78
N LEU A 417 17.63 9.96 -17.97
CA LEU A 417 16.78 8.99 -17.27
C LEU A 417 15.81 9.69 -16.32
N ALA A 418 16.29 10.64 -15.51
CA ALA A 418 15.43 11.38 -14.59
C ALA A 418 14.32 12.15 -15.34
N ALA A 419 14.67 12.82 -16.45
CA ALA A 419 13.69 13.50 -17.28
C ALA A 419 12.69 12.53 -17.94
N ALA A 420 13.14 11.40 -18.47
CA ALA A 420 12.26 10.39 -19.09
C ALA A 420 11.30 9.74 -18.09
N TYR A 421 11.76 9.45 -16.86
CA TYR A 421 10.89 8.95 -15.81
C TYR A 421 9.92 10.00 -15.26
N THR A 422 10.34 11.27 -15.24
CA THR A 422 9.44 12.38 -14.94
C THR A 422 8.31 12.47 -15.98
N ASP A 423 8.62 12.32 -17.27
CA ASP A 423 7.63 12.28 -18.34
C ASP A 423 6.70 11.07 -18.23
N SER A 424 7.27 9.90 -17.91
CA SER A 424 6.51 8.65 -17.71
C SER A 424 5.55 8.72 -16.52
N ALA A 425 5.87 9.54 -15.51
CA ALA A 425 4.98 9.86 -14.39
C ALA A 425 3.82 10.82 -14.76
N GLY A 426 3.69 11.20 -16.05
CA GLY A 426 2.62 12.05 -16.55
C GLY A 426 2.90 13.56 -16.42
N ILE A 427 4.14 13.96 -16.12
CA ILE A 427 4.55 15.36 -16.09
C ILE A 427 5.00 15.76 -17.49
N ASP A 428 4.38 16.78 -18.08
CA ASP A 428 4.83 17.31 -19.38
C ASP A 428 6.20 17.99 -19.24
N ILE A 429 7.25 17.24 -19.57
CA ILE A 429 8.62 17.74 -19.48
C ILE A 429 8.90 18.83 -20.51
N THR A 430 8.11 18.95 -21.59
CA THR A 430 8.32 19.98 -22.63
C THR A 430 8.14 21.41 -22.10
N GLN A 431 7.42 21.54 -20.99
CA GLN A 431 7.20 22.80 -20.27
C GLN A 431 8.21 23.06 -19.15
N LYS A 432 9.24 22.21 -19.00
CA LYS A 432 10.23 22.28 -17.92
C LYS A 432 11.57 22.81 -18.43
N GLN A 433 12.36 23.41 -17.53
CA GLN A 433 13.70 23.91 -17.86
C GLN A 433 14.61 22.79 -18.38
N ILE A 434 14.48 21.58 -17.83
CA ILE A 434 15.29 20.45 -18.28
C ILE A 434 15.12 20.14 -19.77
N TRP A 435 13.92 20.37 -20.33
CA TRP A 435 13.67 20.21 -21.76
C TRP A 435 14.24 21.35 -22.60
N ALA A 436 14.18 22.59 -22.09
CA ALA A 436 14.86 23.71 -22.72
C ALA A 436 16.38 23.48 -22.82
N ASP A 437 16.93 22.74 -21.86
CA ASP A 437 18.34 22.38 -21.78
C ASP A 437 18.71 21.08 -22.53
N ARG A 438 17.78 20.45 -23.27
CA ARG A 438 17.98 19.12 -23.89
C ARG A 438 19.19 19.02 -24.82
N ASP A 439 19.56 20.10 -25.50
CA ASP A 439 20.73 20.14 -26.39
C ASP A 439 22.07 19.96 -25.63
N LYS A 440 22.08 20.14 -24.30
CA LYS A 440 23.26 19.91 -23.46
C LYS A 440 23.53 18.42 -23.18
N PHE A 441 22.51 17.56 -23.24
CA PHE A 441 22.65 16.15 -22.83
C PHE A 441 22.16 15.13 -23.86
N VAL A 442 21.11 15.42 -24.64
CA VAL A 442 20.55 14.49 -25.63
C VAL A 442 21.59 14.06 -26.69
N PRO A 443 22.45 14.95 -27.22
CA PRO A 443 23.48 14.55 -28.19
C PRO A 443 24.53 13.57 -27.64
N ALA A 444 24.70 13.51 -26.31
CA ALA A 444 25.67 12.67 -25.63
C ALA A 444 25.11 11.30 -25.20
N LEU A 445 23.81 11.05 -25.42
CA LEU A 445 23.18 9.78 -25.05
C LEU A 445 23.69 8.65 -25.93
N THR A 446 24.11 7.57 -25.27
CA THR A 446 24.53 6.32 -25.93
C THR A 446 23.41 5.29 -25.99
N ASP A 447 22.36 5.47 -25.19
CA ASP A 447 21.18 4.62 -25.19
C ASP A 447 20.19 5.10 -26.25
N GLU A 448 20.05 4.32 -27.32
CA GLU A 448 19.15 4.64 -28.45
C GLU A 448 17.66 4.61 -28.06
N ALA A 449 17.26 3.79 -27.09
CA ALA A 449 15.89 3.76 -26.62
C ALA A 449 15.57 5.05 -25.85
N LEU A 450 16.48 5.46 -24.96
CA LEU A 450 16.34 6.71 -24.23
C LEU A 450 16.36 7.92 -25.16
N LYS A 451 17.23 7.94 -26.15
CA LYS A 451 17.30 9.02 -27.15
C LYS A 451 15.98 9.19 -27.92
N LYS A 452 15.34 8.09 -28.30
CA LYS A 452 14.04 8.10 -29.00
C LYS A 452 12.93 8.75 -28.18
N VAL A 453 12.97 8.68 -26.85
CA VAL A 453 12.00 9.37 -25.98
C VAL A 453 12.01 10.88 -26.27
N PHE A 454 13.19 11.48 -26.39
CA PHE A 454 13.35 12.91 -26.65
C PHE A 454 13.11 13.26 -28.13
N GLU A 455 13.44 12.36 -29.06
CA GLU A 455 13.16 12.59 -30.49
C GLU A 455 11.66 12.57 -30.80
N ALA A 456 10.91 11.62 -30.23
CA ALA A 456 9.47 11.49 -30.44
C ALA A 456 8.69 12.75 -29.99
N ARG A 457 9.12 13.36 -28.88
CA ARG A 457 8.54 14.59 -28.32
C ARG A 457 8.90 15.86 -29.07
N ASN A 458 9.95 15.87 -29.91
CA ASN A 458 10.22 17.00 -30.81
C ASN A 458 9.24 17.06 -32.01
N LEU A 459 8.45 15.99 -32.24
CA LEU A 459 7.53 15.86 -33.36
C LEU A 459 6.05 16.10 -32.98
N SER A 460 5.75 16.14 -31.68
CA SER A 460 4.44 16.44 -31.08
C SER A 460 4.34 17.90 -30.69
#